data_AF-A0A0F9JDE6-F1
#
_entry.id   AF-A0A0F9JDE6-F1
#
_cell.length_a   1.000
_cell.length_b   1.000
_cell.length_c   1.000
_cell.angle_alpha   90.00
_cell.angle_beta   90.00
_cell.angle_gamma   90.00
#
_symmetry.space_group_name_H-M   'P 1'
#
loop_
_entity.id
_entity.type
_entity.pdbx_description
1 polymer ?
#
loop_
_entity_poly.entity_id
_entity_poly.type
_entity_poly.pdbx_seq_one_letter_code
_entity_poly.pdbx_strand_id
1 'polypeptide(L)' 'MEKTFQVNSFITLKLEDGETNIYIAGEKFIQCKYLLIEESAVKGDNSNNFDSIDKFAYNYENNDG' A
#
# COMPACT_ATOMS: atom_id res chain seq x y z
N MET A 1 21.86 -10.97 8.79
CA MET A 1 22.44 -9.64 9.12
C MET A 1 21.31 -8.65 9.03
N GLU A 2 20.92 -8.06 10.15
CA GLU A 2 19.87 -7.03 10.17
C GLU A 2 20.48 -5.67 9.83
N LYS A 3 19.85 -4.92 8.92
CA LYS A 3 20.25 -3.54 8.60
C LYS A 3 19.12 -2.60 8.93
N THR A 4 19.40 -1.55 9.69
CA THR A 4 18.45 -0.48 9.99
C THR A 4 18.85 0.79 9.26
N PHE A 5 17.89 1.46 8.63
CA PHE A 5 18.07 2.73 7.94
C PHE A 5 17.01 3.72 8.41
N GLN A 6 17.45 4.83 9.00
CA GLN A 6 16.55 5.87 9.47
C GLN A 6 16.30 6.89 8.35
N VAL A 7 15.03 7.04 7.95
CA VAL A 7 14.62 7.98 6.90
C VAL A 7 14.35 9.35 7.50
N ASN A 8 13.63 9.39 8.63
CA ASN A 8 13.40 10.58 9.42
C ASN A 8 13.15 10.22 10.90
N SER A 9 12.72 11.18 11.72
CA SER A 9 12.44 10.96 13.15
C SER A 9 11.33 9.95 13.44
N PHE A 10 10.48 9.65 12.46
CA PHE A 10 9.33 8.75 12.60
C PHE A 10 9.47 7.50 11.73
N ILE A 11 10.14 7.57 10.59
CA ILE A 11 10.22 6.48 9.61
C ILE A 11 11.58 5.78 9.68
N THR A 12 11.54 4.47 9.89
CA THR A 12 12.70 3.59 9.90
C THR A 12 12.46 2.39 8.99
N LEU A 13 13.44 2.03 8.17
CA LEU A 13 13.44 0.81 7.37
C LEU A 13 14.34 -0.23 8.04
N LYS A 14 13.87 -1.47 8.11
CA LYS A 14 14.68 -2.59 8.62
C LYS A 14 14.71 -3.72 7.61
N LEU A 15 15.90 -4.18 7.27
CA LEU A 15 16.11 -5.41 6.51
C LEU A 15 16.16 -6.57 7.50
N GLU A 16 15.07 -7.32 7.60
CA GLU A 16 14.88 -8.46 8.50
C GLU A 16 14.37 -9.62 7.65
N ASP A 17 14.91 -10.83 7.86
CA ASP A 17 14.54 -12.03 7.10
C ASP A 17 14.64 -11.92 5.56
N GLY A 18 15.47 -10.99 5.07
CA GLY A 18 15.63 -10.72 3.64
C GLY A 18 14.56 -9.78 3.06
N GLU A 19 13.64 -9.30 3.88
CA GLU A 19 12.59 -8.35 3.51
C GLU A 19 12.85 -6.96 4.11
N THR A 20 12.49 -5.91 3.38
CA THR A 20 12.55 -4.54 3.90
C THR A 20 11.21 -4.19 4.55
N ASN A 21 11.19 -4.12 5.87
CA ASN A 21 10.05 -3.73 6.68
C ASN A 21 10.08 -2.23 6.96
N ILE A 22 8.93 -1.57 6.87
CA ILE A 22 8.76 -0.15 7.21
C ILE A 22 8.25 -0.06 8.66
N TYR A 23 8.83 0.85 9.44
CA TYR A 23 8.40 1.17 10.80
C TYR A 23 8.04 2.66 10.88
N ILE A 24 6.90 2.95 11.51
CA ILE A 24 6.44 4.32 11.80
C ILE A 24 6.37 4.46 13.32
N ALA A 25 7.06 5.46 13.87
CA ALA A 25 7.18 5.70 15.31
C ALA A 25 7.63 4.46 16.11
N GLY A 26 8.43 3.59 15.49
CA GLY A 26 8.92 2.34 16.09
C GLY A 26 7.98 1.14 15.94
N GLU A 27 6.78 1.32 15.40
CA GLU A 27 5.83 0.23 15.14
C GLU A 27 5.93 -0.25 13.70
N LYS A 28 5.89 -1.58 13.49
CA LYS A 28 5.92 -2.18 12.15
C LYS A 28 4.67 -1.74 11.39
N PHE A 29 4.87 -1.01 10.30
CA PHE A 29 3.79 -0.57 9.44
C PHE A 29 3.34 -1.75 8.56
N ILE A 30 2.22 -2.35 8.94
CA ILE A 30 1.57 -3.40 8.17
C ILE A 30 0.52 -2.73 7.29
N GLN A 31 0.78 -2.65 5.99
CA GLN A 31 -0.17 -2.07 5.05
C GLN A 31 -1.32 -3.05 4.79
N CYS A 32 -2.31 -3.11 5.69
CA CYS A 32 -3.59 -3.73 5.40
C CYS A 32 -4.48 -2.73 4.65
N LYS A 33 -4.18 -2.50 3.36
CA LYS A 33 -5.12 -1.81 2.46
C LYS A 33 -6.19 -2.81 2.03
N TYR A 34 -7.32 -2.83 2.72
CA TYR A 34 -8.53 -3.45 2.19
C TYR A 34 -9.27 -2.40 1.37
N LEU A 35 -9.44 -2.67 0.09
CA LEU A 35 -10.26 -1.86 -0.79
C LEU A 35 -11.66 -2.49 -0.80
N LEU A 36 -12.61 -1.88 -0.08
CA LEU A 36 -14.00 -2.30 -0.13
C LEU A 36 -14.62 -1.71 -1.40
N ILE A 37 -14.75 -2.53 -2.45
CA ILE A 37 -15.36 -2.13 -3.70
C ILE A 37 -16.84 -2.53 -3.68
N GLU A 38 -17.75 -1.57 -3.77
CA GLU A 38 -19.17 -1.88 -3.98
C GLU A 38 -19.37 -2.46 -5.40
N GLU A 39 -20.13 -3.55 -5.53
CA GLU A 39 -20.37 -4.25 -6.81
C GLU A 39 -20.95 -3.33 -7.89
N SER A 40 -21.69 -2.29 -7.50
CA SER A 40 -22.21 -1.23 -8.37
C SER A 40 -21.11 -0.40 -9.05
N ALA A 41 -19.93 -0.25 -8.42
CA ALA A 41 -18.79 0.47 -8.97
C ALA A 41 -18.00 -0.35 -10.02
N VAL A 42 -18.25 -1.66 -10.11
CA VAL A 42 -17.55 -2.59 -11.02
C VAL A 42 -18.39 -2.93 -12.25
N LYS A 43 -19.69 -2.63 -12.25
CA LYS A 43 -20.59 -2.88 -13.39
C LYS A 43 -20.47 -1.78 -14.45
N GLY A 44 -19.41 -1.86 -15.24
CA GLY A 44 -19.25 -1.09 -16.47
C GLY A 44 -17.91 -1.39 -17.11
N ASP A 45 -17.89 -2.30 -18.09
CA ASP A 45 -16.85 -2.63 -19.10
C ASP A 45 -15.35 -2.72 -18.69
N ASN A 46 -15.00 -2.45 -17.43
CA ASN A 46 -13.64 -2.32 -16.91
C ASN A 46 -13.27 -3.46 -15.95
N SER A 47 -14.04 -4.55 -15.91
CA SER A 47 -13.76 -5.72 -15.06
C SER A 47 -12.42 -6.40 -15.39
N ASN A 48 -11.81 -6.06 -16.53
CA ASN A 48 -10.56 -6.64 -17.01
C ASN A 48 -9.32 -5.76 -16.77
N ASN A 49 -9.45 -4.61 -16.09
CA ASN A 49 -8.33 -3.65 -15.88
C ASN A 49 -7.85 -3.54 -14.42
N PHE A 50 -8.11 -4.56 -13.60
CA PHE A 50 -7.56 -4.67 -12.25
C PHE A 50 -6.15 -5.26 -12.27
N ASP A 51 -5.15 -4.45 -12.62
CA ASP A 51 -3.74 -4.89 -12.60
C ASP A 51 -3.21 -5.08 -11.17
N SER A 52 -3.62 -4.21 -10.22
CA SER A 52 -3.30 -4.35 -8.79
C SER A 52 -4.23 -3.48 -7.94
N ILE A 53 -4.37 -3.85 -6.65
CA ILE A 53 -5.13 -3.09 -5.65
C ILE A 53 -4.53 -1.68 -5.49
N ASP A 54 -3.20 -1.55 -5.47
CA ASP A 54 -2.54 -0.25 -5.35
C ASP A 54 -2.81 0.66 -6.54
N LYS A 55 -2.80 0.10 -7.77
CA LYS A 55 -3.11 0.86 -8.99
C LYS A 55 -4.56 1.34 -8.98
N PHE A 56 -5.48 0.48 -8.55
CA PHE A 56 -6.89 0.85 -8.44
C PHE A 56 -7.11 1.95 -7.39
N ALA A 57 -6.53 1.82 -6.20
CA ALA A 57 -6.63 2.83 -5.15
C ALA A 57 -6.08 4.19 -5.60
N TYR A 58 -4.92 4.19 -6.27
CA TYR A 58 -4.35 5.40 -6.85
C TYR A 58 -5.30 6.08 -7.84
N ASN A 59 -5.90 5.31 -8.76
CA ASN A 59 -6.84 5.86 -9.72
C ASN A 59 -8.11 6.38 -9.03
N TYR A 60 -8.67 5.64 -8.07
CA TYR A 60 -9.89 6.06 -7.38
C TYR A 60 -9.71 7.36 -6.58
N GLU A 61 -8.61 7.49 -5.84
CA GLU A 61 -8.31 8.68 -5.02
C GLU A 61 -7.97 9.93 -5.84
N ASN A 62 -7.54 9.76 -7.10
CA ASN A 62 -7.07 10.86 -7.96
C ASN A 62 -7.94 11.11 -9.20
N ASN A 63 -9.11 10.48 -9.31
CA ASN A 63 -10.12 10.81 -10.33
C ASN A 63 -11.26 11.60 -9.68
N ASP A 64 -10.99 12.88 -9.39
CA ASP A 64 -12.03 13.90 -9.27
C ASP A 64 -12.34 14.39 -10.70
N GLY A 65 -13.48 13.94 -11.23
CA GLY A 65 -14.00 14.25 -12.56
C GLY A 65 -15.49 13.94 -12.67
#